data_AF-A0A198UPY5-F1
#
_entry.id   AF-A0A198UPY5-F1
#
_cell.length_a   1.000
_cell.length_b   1.000
_cell.length_c   1.000
_cell.angle_alpha   90.00
_cell.angle_beta   90.00
_cell.angle_gamma   90.00
#
_symmetry.space_group_name_H-M   'P 1'
#
loop_
_entity.id
_entity.type
_entity.pdbx_description
1 polymer ?
#
loop_
_entity_poly.entity_id
_entity_poly.type
_entity_poly.pdbx_seq_one_letter_code
_entity_poly.pdbx_strand_id
1 'polypeptide(L)' 'MPISTTKLYQILKQQGTLIIPSEHFFVGMQAADYPHAKECIRLSIAQDDHTLDQGIKTIGEVVRQLYHN' A
#
# COMPACT_ATOMS: atom_id res chain seq x y z
N MET A 1 3.98 -10.64 -2.46
CA MET A 1 3.38 -9.54 -3.26
C MET A 1 4.15 -9.37 -4.57
N PRO A 2 3.49 -9.03 -5.70
CA PRO A 2 4.16 -8.85 -7.01
C PRO A 2 5.19 -7.70 -7.04
N ILE A 3 5.00 -6.68 -6.20
CA ILE A 3 5.91 -5.53 -6.02
C ILE A 3 6.01 -5.16 -4.53
N SER A 4 7.01 -4.37 -4.15
CA SER A 4 7.09 -3.81 -2.80
C SER A 4 5.98 -2.80 -2.52
N THR A 5 5.55 -2.69 -1.26
CA THR A 5 4.54 -1.69 -0.84
C THR A 5 5.01 -0.24 -1.04
N THR A 6 6.32 0.01 -1.03
CA THR A 6 6.88 1.32 -1.39
C THR A 6 6.69 1.64 -2.87
N LYS A 7 6.80 0.64 -3.76
CA LYS A 7 6.46 0.83 -5.18
C LYS A 7 4.96 1.01 -5.38
N LEU A 8 4.13 0.23 -4.67
CA LEU A 8 2.68 0.40 -4.66
C LEU A 8 2.26 1.81 -4.22
N TYR A 9 2.88 2.34 -3.15
CA TYR A 9 2.67 3.70 -2.68
C TYR A 9 2.90 4.75 -3.78
N GLN A 10 3.99 4.61 -4.57
CA GLN A 10 4.27 5.57 -5.65
C GLN A 10 3.20 5.54 -6.74
N ILE A 11 2.68 4.36 -7.09
CA ILE A 11 1.60 4.21 -8.07
C ILE A 11 0.30 4.84 -7.54
N LEU A 12 -0.09 4.50 -6.31
CA LEU A 12 -1.30 5.03 -5.69
C LEU A 12 -1.23 6.54 -5.51
N LYS A 13 -0.07 7.08 -5.11
CA LYS A 13 0.17 8.53 -4.97
C LYS A 13 -0.07 9.26 -6.30
N GLN A 14 0.36 8.71 -7.42
CA GLN A 14 0.11 9.28 -8.75
C GLN A 14 -1.38 9.28 -9.11
N GLN A 15 -2.16 8.37 -8.53
CA GLN A 15 -3.61 8.28 -8.68
C GLN A 15 -4.39 9.00 -7.56
N GLY A 16 -3.72 9.85 -6.77
CA GLY A 16 -4.37 10.65 -5.72
C GLY A 16 -4.70 9.89 -4.43
N THR A 17 -4.26 8.64 -4.28
CA THR A 17 -4.49 7.84 -3.07
C THR A 17 -3.21 7.70 -2.26
N LEU A 18 -3.21 8.15 -1.00
CA LEU A 18 -2.07 8.03 -0.09
C LEU A 18 -2.28 6.91 0.93
N ILE A 19 -1.30 6.02 1.01
CA ILE A 19 -1.20 4.96 2.03
C ILE A 19 0.19 5.03 2.69
N ILE A 20 0.40 4.26 3.76
CA ILE A 20 1.71 4.16 4.39
C ILE A 20 2.28 2.75 4.15
N PRO A 21 3.46 2.61 3.54
CA PRO A 21 4.15 1.33 3.41
C PRO A 21 4.51 0.72 4.77
N SER A 22 4.39 -0.60 4.90
CA SER A 22 4.67 -1.32 6.15
C SER A 22 6.13 -1.33 6.59
N GLU A 23 7.10 -1.12 5.68
CA GLU A 23 8.52 -1.34 6.00
C GLU A 23 9.05 -0.41 7.10
N HIS A 24 8.44 0.76 7.26
CA HIS A 24 8.78 1.73 8.30
C HIS A 24 8.32 1.32 9.72
N PHE A 25 7.51 0.26 9.85
CA PHE A 25 7.01 -0.23 11.15
C PHE A 25 7.89 -1.32 11.77
N PHE A 26 8.91 -1.81 11.06
CA PHE A 26 9.79 -2.90 11.51
C PHE A 26 11.13 -2.36 12.07
N VAL A 27 11.06 -1.41 13.00
CA VAL A 27 12.24 -0.79 13.61
C VAL A 27 12.98 -1.81 14.49
N GLY A 28 14.31 -1.88 14.34
CA GLY A 28 15.14 -2.82 15.10
C GLY A 28 15.17 -4.26 14.53
N MET A 29 14.49 -4.50 13.41
CA MET A 29 14.55 -5.76 12.66
C MET A 29 15.27 -5.57 11.33
N GLN A 30 15.96 -6.62 10.87
CA GLN A 30 16.54 -6.65 9.53
C GLN A 30 15.45 -6.86 8.48
N ALA A 31 14.78 -5.78 8.08
CA ALA A 31 13.69 -5.82 7.10
C ALA A 31 14.11 -6.34 5.71
N ALA A 32 15.43 -6.41 5.42
CA ALA A 32 15.96 -7.01 4.21
C ALA A 32 15.70 -8.53 4.15
N ASP A 33 15.76 -9.22 5.29
CA ASP A 33 15.63 -10.68 5.39
C ASP A 33 14.19 -11.11 5.68
N TYR A 34 13.26 -10.16 5.79
CA TYR A 34 11.86 -10.39 6.06
C TYR A 34 10.98 -9.74 4.98
N PRO A 35 10.73 -10.45 3.86
CA PRO A 35 9.96 -9.92 2.74
C PRO A 35 8.61 -9.33 3.14
N HIS A 36 7.94 -9.92 4.13
CA HIS A 36 6.64 -9.48 4.62
C HIS A 36 6.62 -8.03 5.14
N ALA A 37 7.77 -7.51 5.58
CA ALA A 37 7.90 -6.09 5.93
C ALA A 37 7.53 -5.16 4.77
N LYS A 38 7.56 -5.65 3.52
CA LYS A 38 7.26 -4.90 2.29
C LYS A 38 5.97 -5.35 1.61
N GLU A 39 5.10 -6.09 2.31
CA GLU A 39 3.88 -6.68 1.73
C GLU A 39 2.57 -6.13 2.30
N CYS A 40 2.63 -5.28 3.33
CA CYS A 40 1.46 -4.66 3.94
C CYS A 40 1.40 -3.14 3.77
N ILE A 41 0.21 -2.59 3.94
CA ILE A 41 -0.04 -1.14 3.96
C ILE A 41 -0.85 -0.78 5.20
N ARG A 42 -0.69 0.45 5.69
CA ARG A 42 -1.60 1.04 6.68
C ARG A 42 -2.54 2.02 5.99
N LEU A 43 -3.83 1.86 6.24
CA LEU A 43 -4.89 2.78 5.85
C LEU A 43 -5.40 3.54 7.08
N SER A 44 -5.65 4.84 6.95
CA SER A 44 -6.39 5.61 7.96
C SER A 44 -7.88 5.51 7.67
N ILE A 45 -8.69 5.14 8.67
CA ILE A 45 -10.16 5.10 8.57
C ILE A 45 -10.83 6.37 9.12
N ALA A 46 -10.05 7.41 9.43
CA ALA A 46 -10.55 8.65 10.03
C ALA A 46 -10.98 9.72 9.01
N GLN A 47 -10.95 9.39 7.71
CA GLN A 47 -11.45 10.27 6.64
C GLN A 47 -12.96 10.07 6.45
N ASP A 48 -13.59 10.96 5.69
CA ASP A 48 -15.00 10.82 5.30
C ASP A 48 -15.21 9.62 4.35
N ASP A 49 -16.45 9.15 4.28
CA ASP A 49 -16.85 7.97 3.51
C ASP A 49 -16.48 8.08 2.02
N HIS A 50 -16.64 9.26 1.42
CA HIS A 50 -16.32 9.47 0.01
C HIS A 50 -14.82 9.31 -0.26
N THR A 51 -13.98 9.87 0.61
CA THR A 51 -12.52 9.69 0.55
C THR A 51 -12.12 8.22 0.72
N LEU A 52 -12.74 7.50 1.67
CA LEU A 52 -12.48 6.08 1.90
C LEU A 52 -12.87 5.22 0.69
N ASP A 53 -14.07 5.41 0.15
CA ASP A 53 -14.58 4.68 -1.00
C ASP A 53 -13.68 4.86 -2.23
N GLN A 54 -13.33 6.13 -2.54
CA GLN A 54 -12.47 6.42 -3.69
C GLN A 54 -11.07 5.81 -3.50
N GLY A 55 -10.48 5.93 -2.30
CA GLY A 55 -9.17 5.36 -2.01
C GLY A 55 -9.14 3.83 -2.09
N ILE A 56 -10.12 3.16 -1.48
CA ILE A 56 -10.22 1.69 -1.49
C ILE A 56 -10.46 1.17 -2.91
N LYS A 57 -11.28 1.86 -3.70
CA LYS A 57 -11.51 1.52 -5.11
C LYS A 57 -10.20 1.58 -5.91
N THR A 58 -9.46 2.68 -5.82
CA THR A 58 -8.17 2.86 -6.48
C THR A 58 -7.15 1.79 -6.05
N ILE A 59 -7.06 1.48 -4.74
CA ILE A 59 -6.21 0.40 -4.23
C ILE A 59 -6.58 -0.94 -4.88
N GLY A 60 -7.87 -1.29 -4.89
CA GLY A 60 -8.33 -2.56 -5.45
C GLY A 60 -8.02 -2.70 -6.95
N GLU A 61 -8.21 -1.63 -7.72
CA GLU A 61 -7.93 -1.61 -9.16
C GLU A 61 -6.44 -1.87 -9.45
N VAL A 62 -5.54 -1.12 -8.79
CA VAL A 62 -4.09 -1.27 -8.96
C VAL A 62 -3.63 -2.66 -8.51
N VAL A 63 -4.08 -3.14 -7.35
CA VAL A 63 -3.67 -4.45 -6.83
C VAL A 63 -4.13 -5.58 -7.75
N ARG A 64 -5.37 -5.56 -8.23
CA ARG A 64 -5.85 -6.58 -9.19
C ARG A 64 -5.03 -6.58 -10.47
N GLN A 65 -4.69 -5.42 -11.03
CA GLN A 65 -3.83 -5.32 -12.22
C GLN A 65 -2.45 -5.93 -11.98
N LEU A 66 -1.86 -5.74 -10.81
CA LEU A 66 -0.55 -6.30 -10.47
C LEU A 66 -0.55 -7.83 -10.30
N TYR A 67 -1.70 -8.42 -9.94
CA TYR A 67 -1.83 -9.87 -9.75
C TYR A 67 -2.34 -10.61 -11.00
N HIS A 68 -2.94 -9.91 -11.95
CA HIS A 68 -3.44 -10.49 -13.20
C HIS A 68 -2.44 -10.42 -14.37
N ASN A 69 -1.28 -9.80 -14.15
CA ASN A 69 -0.13 -9.80 -15.07
C ASN A 69 0.95 -10.74 -14.55
#